data_AF-W2PWY6-F1
#
_entry.id   AF-W2PWY6-F1
#
_cell.length_a   1.000
_cell.length_b   1.000
_cell.length_c   1.000
_cell.angle_alpha   90.00
_cell.angle_beta   90.00
_cell.angle_gamma   90.00
#
_symmetry.space_group_name_H-M   'P 1'
#
loop_
_entity.id
_entity.type
_entity.pdbx_description
1 polymer ?
#
loop_
_entity_poly.entity_id
_entity_poly.type
_entity_poly.pdbx_seq_one_letter_code
_entity_poly.pdbx_strand_id
1 'polypeptide(L)'
;MIDAVLSVYNKDRSMVLFMVVDNCATNQAVATRMRVPLVGCASHRFNLAVSRYLEDFKTLIDQVQTLCVQLRYTNNAAELARFTKYKLLKSNATRWSSTHQMLARYVEILDAIKMVAAVEDLLPRPSTHCQIVQLVTNLEALDSVCVKPQVEEGNLADVRLLFDAIISKYPATAHHPSASARIVHSPAFENAIVNLLSDRSLSSDEEEAVARFTGPDDLEPAAPKTKTDFATETLRQAKKPRRAAVTKYIDVLRMIPPTCNRCERLFSRCKLVSNPLRSSLLPANFEMLVFLRANRELSDFTSLLGFHEAADEDAE
;
A
#
# COMPACT_ATOMS: atom_id res chain seq x y z
N MET A 1 -7.59 0.28 24.59
CA MET A 1 -7.63 -0.79 23.57
C MET A 1 -6.22 -1.20 23.15
N ILE A 2 -5.38 -0.29 22.61
CA ILE A 2 -4.00 -0.64 22.22
C ILE A 2 -3.19 -1.22 23.38
N ASP A 3 -3.26 -0.62 24.58
CA ASP A 3 -2.54 -1.15 25.76
C ASP A 3 -2.97 -2.55 26.16
N ALA A 4 -4.28 -2.82 26.08
CA ALA A 4 -4.82 -4.14 26.36
C ALA A 4 -4.27 -5.17 25.36
N VAL A 5 -4.24 -4.82 24.06
CA VAL A 5 -3.65 -5.69 23.02
C VAL A 5 -2.15 -5.90 23.25
N LEU A 6 -1.39 -4.84 23.55
CA LEU A 6 0.04 -4.96 23.84
C LEU A 6 0.29 -5.86 25.06
N SER A 7 -0.53 -5.73 26.11
CA SER A 7 -0.40 -6.54 27.33
C SER A 7 -0.61 -8.04 27.09
N VAL A 8 -1.46 -8.43 26.12
CA VAL A 8 -1.64 -9.84 25.73
C VAL A 8 -0.32 -10.45 25.25
N TYR A 9 0.52 -9.66 24.58
CA TYR A 9 1.82 -10.11 24.07
C TYR A 9 2.99 -9.76 25.00
N ASN A 10 2.70 -9.37 26.25
CA ASN A 10 3.69 -8.90 27.22
C ASN A 10 4.55 -7.76 26.67
N LYS A 11 3.89 -6.82 25.96
CA LYS A 11 4.48 -5.61 25.39
C LYS A 11 3.84 -4.38 26.04
N ASP A 12 4.54 -3.26 25.96
CA ASP A 12 4.03 -1.96 26.37
C ASP A 12 4.26 -0.90 25.28
N ARG A 13 3.72 0.30 25.49
CA ARG A 13 3.78 1.39 24.50
C ARG A 13 5.21 1.80 24.13
N SER A 14 6.17 1.68 25.04
CA SER A 14 7.57 2.05 24.77
C SER A 14 8.21 1.17 23.70
N MET A 15 7.68 -0.03 23.49
CA MET A 15 8.15 -0.97 22.47
C MET A 15 7.60 -0.66 21.07
N VAL A 16 6.65 0.27 20.95
CA VAL A 16 6.11 0.70 19.65
C VAL A 16 7.00 1.79 19.09
N LEU A 17 7.73 1.49 18.02
CA LEU A 17 8.66 2.43 17.39
C LEU A 17 7.96 3.37 16.39
N PHE A 18 6.98 2.86 15.64
CA PHE A 18 6.24 3.60 14.61
C PHE A 18 4.90 2.91 14.31
N MET A 19 4.04 3.57 13.54
CA MET A 19 2.79 3.01 13.03
C MET A 19 2.74 3.06 11.50
N VAL A 20 2.23 1.99 10.88
CA VAL A 20 1.86 1.98 9.45
C VAL A 20 0.37 1.71 9.33
N VAL A 21 -0.38 2.72 8.92
CA VAL A 21 -1.84 2.71 8.95
C VAL A 21 -2.41 3.56 7.82
N ASP A 22 -3.72 3.49 7.59
CA ASP A 22 -4.37 4.44 6.70
C ASP A 22 -4.24 5.87 7.26
N ASN A 23 -4.48 6.85 6.39
CA ASN A 23 -4.26 8.26 6.74
C ASN A 23 -5.47 8.88 7.43
N CYS A 24 -6.43 8.10 7.96
CA CYS A 24 -7.62 8.67 8.55
C CYS A 24 -7.28 9.48 9.82
N ALA A 25 -8.11 10.49 10.12
CA ALA A 25 -7.88 11.38 11.25
C ALA A 25 -7.77 10.64 12.60
N THR A 26 -8.52 9.55 12.77
CA THR A 26 -8.46 8.71 13.98
C THR A 26 -7.08 8.09 14.16
N ASN A 27 -6.51 7.53 13.09
CA ASN A 27 -5.20 6.88 13.13
C ASN A 27 -4.08 7.90 13.34
N GLN A 28 -4.17 9.07 12.72
CA GLN A 28 -3.26 10.18 12.99
C GLN A 28 -3.33 10.62 14.46
N ALA A 29 -4.53 10.82 15.00
CA ALA A 29 -4.72 11.20 16.40
C ALA A 29 -4.19 10.14 17.38
N VAL A 30 -4.30 8.85 17.03
CA VAL A 30 -3.72 7.75 17.81
C VAL A 30 -2.19 7.83 17.80
N ALA A 31 -1.55 8.01 16.64
CA ALA A 31 -0.09 8.16 16.56
C ALA A 31 0.41 9.38 17.34
N THR A 32 -0.28 10.53 17.21
CA THR A 32 0.02 11.74 17.99
C THR A 32 -0.04 11.46 19.49
N ARG A 33 -1.10 10.79 19.97
CA ARG A 33 -1.27 10.45 21.40
C ARG A 33 -0.23 9.46 21.90
N MET A 34 0.20 8.53 21.04
CA MET A 34 1.27 7.58 21.36
C MET A 34 2.68 8.19 21.23
N ARG A 35 2.81 9.37 20.62
CA ARG A 35 4.09 10.05 20.35
C ARG A 35 5.07 9.17 19.56
N VAL A 36 4.54 8.49 18.55
CA VAL A 36 5.30 7.68 17.60
C VAL A 36 5.10 8.22 16.19
N PRO A 37 6.12 8.16 15.32
CA PRO A 37 5.95 8.52 13.92
C PRO A 37 4.94 7.61 13.22
N LEU A 38 4.24 8.17 12.24
CA LEU A 38 3.25 7.46 11.42
C LEU A 38 3.68 7.51 9.96
N VAL A 39 3.72 6.33 9.33
CA VAL A 39 3.83 6.17 7.89
C VAL A 39 2.43 5.96 7.32
N GLY A 40 2.03 6.90 6.49
CA GLY A 40 0.71 6.90 5.89
C GLY A 40 0.60 5.91 4.74
N CYS A 41 -0.52 5.19 4.65
CA CYS A 41 -0.75 4.26 3.55
C CYS A 41 -0.71 4.96 2.18
N ALA A 42 0.26 4.60 1.35
CA ALA A 42 0.41 5.15 0.00
C ALA A 42 -0.81 4.87 -0.88
N SER A 43 -1.36 3.65 -0.85
CA SER A 43 -2.57 3.30 -1.62
C SER A 43 -3.76 4.17 -1.24
N HIS A 44 -3.91 4.52 0.03
CA HIS A 44 -4.97 5.42 0.48
C HIS A 44 -4.75 6.86 -0.02
N ARG A 45 -3.51 7.39 0.09
CA ARG A 45 -3.14 8.71 -0.45
C ARG A 45 -3.40 8.80 -1.95
N PHE A 46 -3.00 7.77 -2.67
CA PHE A 46 -3.21 7.69 -4.12
C PHE A 46 -4.70 7.59 -4.47
N ASN A 47 -5.48 6.78 -3.76
CA ASN A 47 -6.93 6.71 -3.94
C ASN A 47 -7.60 8.08 -3.77
N LEU A 48 -7.21 8.86 -2.75
CA LEU A 48 -7.71 10.22 -2.55
C LEU A 48 -7.29 11.18 -3.67
N ALA A 49 -6.04 11.08 -4.13
CA ALA A 49 -5.53 11.87 -5.25
C ALA A 49 -6.34 11.65 -6.54
N VAL A 50 -6.54 10.38 -6.91
CA VAL A 50 -7.28 10.03 -8.13
C VAL A 50 -8.77 10.34 -7.97
N SER A 51 -9.35 10.12 -6.79
CA SER A 51 -10.75 10.47 -6.54
C SER A 51 -11.00 11.98 -6.74
N ARG A 52 -10.09 12.83 -6.25
CA ARG A 52 -10.15 14.28 -6.49
C ARG A 52 -9.94 14.63 -7.96
N TYR A 53 -8.99 13.99 -8.65
CA TYR A 53 -8.79 14.17 -10.09
C TYR A 53 -10.06 13.84 -10.90
N LEU A 54 -10.83 12.84 -10.46
CA LEU A 54 -12.09 12.46 -11.11
C LEU A 54 -13.23 13.46 -10.88
N GLU A 55 -13.14 14.35 -9.89
CA GLU A 55 -14.16 15.39 -9.65
C GLU A 55 -14.28 16.33 -10.86
N ASP A 56 -13.16 16.62 -11.54
CA ASP A 56 -13.12 17.44 -12.76
C ASP A 56 -13.88 16.79 -13.94
N PHE A 57 -14.05 15.47 -13.90
CA PHE A 57 -14.74 14.68 -14.94
C PHE A 57 -16.10 14.17 -14.47
N LYS A 58 -16.63 14.68 -13.36
CA LYS A 58 -17.85 14.18 -12.73
C LYS A 58 -19.04 14.13 -13.68
N THR A 59 -19.21 15.14 -14.52
CA THR A 59 -20.31 15.21 -15.50
C THR A 59 -20.24 14.08 -16.52
N LEU A 60 -19.04 13.78 -17.05
CA LEU A 60 -18.81 12.67 -17.97
C LEU A 60 -19.09 11.32 -17.29
N ILE A 61 -18.60 11.17 -16.06
CA ILE A 61 -18.76 9.94 -15.27
C ILE A 61 -20.24 9.71 -14.95
N ASP A 62 -20.97 10.74 -14.54
CA ASP A 62 -22.39 10.66 -14.19
C ASP A 62 -23.25 10.34 -15.43
N GLN A 63 -22.87 10.85 -16.61
CA GLN A 63 -23.53 10.50 -17.87
C GLN A 63 -23.39 9.00 -18.19
N VAL A 64 -22.16 8.46 -18.13
CA VAL A 64 -21.93 7.02 -18.35
C VAL A 64 -22.62 6.19 -17.27
N GLN A 65 -22.56 6.61 -16.00
CA GLN A 65 -23.25 5.94 -14.90
C GLN A 65 -24.77 5.86 -15.14
N THR A 66 -25.38 6.93 -15.64
CA THR A 66 -26.81 6.98 -15.96
C THR A 66 -27.16 5.98 -17.06
N LEU A 67 -26.36 5.95 -18.12
CA LEU A 67 -26.48 4.96 -19.20
C LEU A 67 -26.32 3.52 -18.67
N CYS A 68 -25.32 3.28 -17.81
CA CYS A 68 -25.09 1.98 -17.18
C CYS A 68 -26.28 1.53 -16.31
N VAL A 69 -26.95 2.45 -15.61
CA VAL A 69 -28.16 2.12 -14.84
C VAL A 69 -29.30 1.70 -15.77
N GLN A 70 -29.52 2.41 -16.87
CA GLN A 70 -30.59 2.13 -17.82
C GLN A 70 -30.40 0.80 -18.55
N LEU A 71 -29.17 0.47 -18.93
CA LEU A 71 -28.82 -0.80 -19.57
C LEU A 71 -28.89 -2.00 -18.63
N ARG A 72 -29.04 -1.77 -17.32
CA ARG A 72 -29.24 -2.84 -16.34
C ARG A 72 -30.71 -3.17 -16.08
N TYR A 73 -31.65 -2.39 -16.61
CA TYR A 73 -33.05 -2.78 -16.61
C TYR A 73 -33.27 -4.06 -17.42
N THR A 74 -34.17 -4.93 -16.97
CA THR A 74 -34.32 -6.30 -17.47
C THR A 74 -34.47 -6.38 -18.98
N ASN A 75 -35.30 -5.52 -19.58
CA ASN A 75 -35.57 -5.53 -21.02
C ASN A 75 -34.32 -5.09 -21.81
N ASN A 76 -33.72 -3.96 -21.43
CA ASN A 76 -32.52 -3.42 -22.07
C ASN A 76 -31.32 -4.36 -21.90
N ALA A 77 -31.19 -5.00 -20.73
CA ALA A 77 -30.13 -5.97 -20.46
C ALA A 77 -30.31 -7.24 -21.30
N ALA A 78 -31.55 -7.72 -21.50
CA ALA A 78 -31.84 -8.85 -22.36
C ALA A 78 -31.56 -8.53 -23.83
N GLU A 79 -31.86 -7.30 -24.27
CA GLU A 79 -31.55 -6.82 -25.61
C GLU A 79 -30.03 -6.70 -25.83
N LEU A 80 -29.32 -6.05 -24.92
CA LEU A 80 -27.86 -5.92 -24.94
C LEU A 80 -27.15 -7.29 -24.98
N ALA A 81 -27.68 -8.27 -24.25
CA ALA A 81 -27.13 -9.63 -24.21
C ALA A 81 -27.15 -10.35 -25.57
N ARG A 82 -27.95 -9.87 -26.54
CA ARG A 82 -27.96 -10.39 -27.92
C ARG A 82 -26.72 -9.97 -28.70
N PHE A 83 -26.07 -8.89 -28.30
CA PHE A 83 -24.94 -8.27 -29.01
C PHE A 83 -23.62 -8.40 -28.27
N THR A 84 -23.64 -8.67 -26.96
CA THR A 84 -22.42 -8.90 -26.18
C THR A 84 -22.64 -9.83 -24.99
N LYS A 85 -21.61 -10.59 -24.63
CA LYS A 85 -21.57 -11.40 -23.40
C LYS A 85 -21.30 -10.57 -22.15
N TYR A 86 -20.85 -9.33 -22.32
CA TYR A 86 -20.43 -8.47 -21.22
C TYR A 86 -21.60 -7.69 -20.64
N LYS A 87 -21.63 -7.61 -19.31
CA LYS A 87 -22.53 -6.73 -18.57
C LYS A 87 -21.84 -5.42 -18.22
N LEU A 88 -22.60 -4.34 -18.18
CA LEU A 88 -22.10 -3.06 -17.68
C LEU A 88 -21.92 -3.10 -16.17
N LEU A 89 -20.86 -2.43 -15.74
CA LEU A 89 -20.52 -2.27 -14.34
C LEU A 89 -21.11 -0.96 -13.83
N LYS A 90 -21.42 -0.90 -12.54
CA LYS A 90 -21.77 0.35 -11.86
C LYS A 90 -20.58 0.76 -11.02
N SER A 91 -20.18 2.02 -11.08
CA SER A 91 -19.12 2.52 -10.20
C SER A 91 -19.56 2.45 -8.73
N ASN A 92 -18.62 2.12 -7.85
CA ASN A 92 -18.73 2.25 -6.41
C ASN A 92 -18.04 3.56 -6.00
N ALA A 93 -18.79 4.46 -5.35
CA ALA A 93 -18.31 5.78 -4.97
C ALA A 93 -17.02 5.79 -4.12
N THR A 94 -16.73 4.71 -3.40
CA THR A 94 -15.57 4.65 -2.50
C THR A 94 -14.25 4.25 -3.16
N ARG A 95 -14.27 3.77 -4.42
CA ARG A 95 -13.07 3.24 -5.09
C ARG A 95 -13.00 3.71 -6.53
N TRP A 96 -12.01 4.55 -6.83
CA TRP A 96 -11.78 5.08 -8.17
C TRP A 96 -11.58 3.97 -9.22
N SER A 97 -11.01 2.82 -8.84
CA SER A 97 -10.80 1.67 -9.73
C SER A 97 -12.11 1.11 -10.28
N SER A 98 -13.21 1.20 -9.53
CA SER A 98 -14.54 0.80 -10.02
C SER A 98 -15.10 1.78 -11.06
N THR A 99 -14.79 3.07 -10.94
CA THR A 99 -15.10 4.08 -11.96
C THR A 99 -14.30 3.80 -13.22
N HIS A 100 -13.00 3.52 -13.10
CA HIS A 100 -12.16 3.13 -14.23
C HIS A 100 -12.72 1.89 -14.95
N GLN A 101 -13.03 0.81 -14.22
CA GLN A 101 -13.60 -0.41 -14.79
C GLN A 101 -14.95 -0.16 -15.50
N MET A 102 -15.80 0.70 -14.94
CA MET A 102 -17.06 1.09 -15.58
C MET A 102 -16.82 1.81 -16.91
N LEU A 103 -15.96 2.82 -16.93
CA LEU A 103 -15.67 3.60 -18.13
C LEU A 103 -14.99 2.74 -19.20
N ALA A 104 -14.00 1.92 -18.82
CA ALA A 104 -13.33 1.00 -19.71
C ALA A 104 -14.32 0.00 -20.32
N ARG A 105 -15.21 -0.59 -19.51
CA ARG A 105 -16.26 -1.49 -20.01
C ARG A 105 -17.22 -0.77 -20.96
N TYR A 106 -17.61 0.46 -20.66
CA TYR A 106 -18.45 1.26 -21.56
C TYR A 106 -17.77 1.45 -22.93
N VAL A 107 -16.49 1.83 -22.94
CA VAL A 107 -15.72 2.00 -24.20
C VAL A 107 -15.62 0.68 -24.96
N GLU A 108 -15.34 -0.44 -24.28
CA GLU A 108 -15.19 -1.77 -24.87
C GLU A 108 -16.45 -2.24 -25.61
N ILE A 109 -17.65 -1.91 -25.11
CA ILE A 109 -18.91 -2.45 -25.66
C ILE A 109 -19.80 -1.40 -26.32
N LEU A 110 -19.29 -0.20 -26.59
CA LEU A 110 -20.08 0.92 -27.12
C LEU A 110 -20.89 0.52 -28.36
N ASP A 111 -20.31 -0.23 -29.29
CA ASP A 111 -21.00 -0.64 -30.51
C ASP A 111 -22.17 -1.59 -30.23
N ALA A 112 -22.07 -2.46 -29.22
CA ALA A 112 -23.19 -3.28 -28.78
C ALA A 112 -24.27 -2.43 -28.09
N ILE A 113 -23.89 -1.38 -27.37
CA ILE A 113 -24.86 -0.46 -26.73
C ILE A 113 -25.67 0.30 -27.78
N LYS A 114 -25.05 0.73 -28.89
CA LYS A 114 -25.75 1.43 -29.99
C LYS A 114 -26.87 0.61 -30.61
N MET A 115 -26.85 -0.72 -30.46
CA MET A 115 -27.90 -1.60 -30.98
C MET A 115 -29.16 -1.62 -30.11
N VAL A 116 -29.11 -1.07 -28.89
CA VAL A 116 -30.24 -1.02 -27.96
C VAL A 116 -30.99 0.31 -28.14
N ALA A 117 -32.10 0.27 -28.88
CA ALA A 117 -32.84 1.48 -29.26
C ALA A 117 -33.34 2.29 -28.05
N ALA A 118 -33.68 1.59 -26.95
CA ALA A 118 -34.22 2.22 -25.74
C ALA A 118 -33.27 3.17 -25.01
N VAL A 119 -31.97 3.18 -25.35
CA VAL A 119 -30.96 4.04 -24.71
C VAL A 119 -30.27 5.00 -25.68
N GLU A 120 -30.75 5.12 -26.92
CA GLU A 120 -30.15 5.95 -27.97
C GLU A 120 -29.99 7.41 -27.51
N ASP A 121 -31.03 7.98 -26.90
CA ASP A 121 -31.03 9.37 -26.38
C ASP A 121 -30.03 9.60 -25.23
N LEU A 122 -29.55 8.53 -24.60
CA LEU A 122 -28.62 8.58 -23.47
C LEU A 122 -27.16 8.39 -23.89
N LEU A 123 -26.92 8.06 -25.16
CA LEU A 123 -25.56 7.88 -25.67
C LEU A 123 -24.77 9.19 -25.59
N PRO A 124 -23.55 9.16 -25.04
CA PRO A 124 -22.64 10.29 -25.11
C PRO A 124 -22.42 10.75 -26.55
N ARG A 125 -22.45 12.08 -26.77
CA ARG A 125 -22.12 12.67 -28.08
C ARG A 125 -20.70 12.29 -28.49
N PRO A 126 -20.36 12.29 -29.79
CA PRO A 126 -19.03 11.93 -30.26
C PRO A 126 -17.88 12.66 -29.56
N SER A 127 -18.02 13.97 -29.30
CA SER A 127 -17.03 14.75 -28.57
C SER A 127 -16.85 14.29 -27.11
N THR A 128 -17.96 14.05 -26.41
CA THR A 128 -17.99 13.51 -25.05
C THR A 128 -17.40 12.10 -25.00
N HIS A 129 -17.70 11.26 -25.99
CA HIS A 129 -17.10 9.93 -26.09
C HIS A 129 -15.58 10.00 -26.24
N CYS A 130 -15.06 10.88 -27.09
CA CYS A 130 -13.61 11.11 -27.20
C CYS A 130 -12.97 11.53 -25.86
N GLN A 131 -13.66 12.39 -25.08
CA GLN A 131 -13.20 12.76 -23.74
C GLN A 131 -13.21 11.58 -22.77
N ILE A 132 -14.22 10.70 -22.83
CA ILE A 132 -14.29 9.49 -22.02
C ILE A 132 -13.16 8.52 -22.38
N VAL A 133 -12.87 8.32 -23.67
CA VAL A 133 -11.77 7.47 -24.13
C VAL A 133 -10.43 8.00 -23.60
N GLN A 134 -10.18 9.32 -23.73
CA GLN A 134 -8.98 9.94 -23.18
C GLN A 134 -8.88 9.78 -21.66
N LEU A 135 -10.00 9.89 -20.94
CA LEU A 135 -10.05 9.68 -19.49
C LEU A 135 -9.71 8.22 -19.13
N VAL A 136 -10.22 7.24 -19.88
CA VAL A 136 -9.88 5.82 -19.69
C VAL A 136 -8.37 5.61 -19.87
N THR A 137 -7.76 6.13 -20.94
CA THR A 137 -6.30 6.04 -21.13
C THR A 137 -5.52 6.65 -19.97
N ASN A 138 -5.98 7.80 -19.43
CA ASN A 138 -5.35 8.40 -18.27
C ASN A 138 -5.47 7.52 -17.02
N LEU A 139 -6.64 6.90 -16.80
CA LEU A 139 -6.87 6.02 -15.66
C LEU A 139 -6.12 4.70 -15.77
N GLU A 140 -5.91 4.16 -16.97
CA GLU A 140 -5.05 2.99 -17.20
C GLU A 140 -3.60 3.27 -16.78
N ALA A 141 -3.08 4.45 -17.14
CA ALA A 141 -1.75 4.88 -16.72
C ALA A 141 -1.67 4.99 -15.18
N LEU A 142 -2.69 5.56 -14.54
CA LEU A 142 -2.78 5.67 -13.08
C LEU A 142 -2.92 4.29 -12.39
N ASP A 143 -3.64 3.35 -12.99
CA ASP A 143 -3.82 1.99 -12.47
C ASP A 143 -2.51 1.18 -12.49
N SER A 144 -1.70 1.36 -13.53
CA SER A 144 -0.38 0.72 -13.62
C SER A 144 0.52 1.05 -12.42
N VAL A 145 0.43 2.29 -11.91
CA VAL A 145 1.18 2.75 -10.74
C VAL A 145 0.61 2.18 -9.44
N CYS A 146 -0.68 1.88 -9.42
CA CYS A 146 -1.35 1.30 -8.27
C CYS A 146 -1.02 -0.20 -8.11
N VAL A 147 -0.85 -0.91 -9.23
CA VAL A 147 -0.61 -2.35 -9.26
C VAL A 147 0.84 -2.71 -8.95
N LYS A 148 1.82 -1.97 -9.50
CA LYS A 148 3.25 -2.30 -9.33
C LYS A 148 3.71 -2.43 -7.86
N PRO A 149 3.48 -1.44 -6.98
CA PRO A 149 3.88 -1.54 -5.57
C PRO A 149 3.12 -2.62 -4.78
N GLN A 150 1.95 -3.06 -5.25
CA GLN A 150 1.14 -4.07 -4.56
C GLN A 150 1.57 -5.51 -4.85
N VAL A 151 2.32 -5.73 -5.94
CA VAL A 151 2.75 -7.05 -6.41
C VAL A 151 4.22 -7.31 -6.07
N GLU A 152 5.08 -6.29 -6.09
CA GLU A 152 6.54 -6.45 -6.02
C GLU A 152 7.17 -6.13 -4.64
N GLU A 153 6.40 -6.08 -3.56
CA GLU A 153 6.93 -5.67 -2.22
C GLU A 153 7.66 -4.31 -2.26
N GLY A 154 7.16 -3.36 -3.07
CA GLY A 154 7.80 -2.06 -3.24
C GLY A 154 8.01 -1.34 -1.90
N ASN A 155 9.11 -0.60 -1.79
CA ASN A 155 9.46 0.15 -0.58
C ASN A 155 9.00 1.62 -0.66
N LEU A 156 9.27 2.40 0.39
CA LEU A 156 8.87 3.82 0.44
C LEU A 156 9.56 4.69 -0.62
N ALA A 157 10.80 4.37 -1.02
CA ALA A 157 11.50 5.10 -2.08
C ALA A 157 10.91 4.84 -3.46
N ASP A 158 10.54 3.60 -3.77
CA ASP A 158 9.86 3.25 -5.02
C ASP A 158 8.52 4.00 -5.14
N VAL A 159 7.75 4.03 -4.05
CA VAL A 159 6.48 4.77 -3.99
C VAL A 159 6.71 6.26 -4.18
N ARG A 160 7.76 6.84 -3.60
CA ARG A 160 8.10 8.26 -3.81
C ARG A 160 8.39 8.54 -5.28
N LEU A 161 9.21 7.73 -5.94
CA LEU A 161 9.52 7.88 -7.37
C LEU A 161 8.26 7.81 -8.24
N LEU A 162 7.37 6.86 -7.95
CA LEU A 162 6.10 6.70 -8.66
C LEU A 162 5.18 7.91 -8.45
N PHE A 163 5.08 8.40 -7.21
CA PHE A 163 4.29 9.60 -6.90
C PHE A 163 4.83 10.83 -7.58
N ASP A 164 6.14 11.05 -7.59
CA ASP A 164 6.76 12.20 -8.25
C ASP A 164 6.54 12.15 -9.77
N ALA A 165 6.63 10.96 -10.38
CA ALA A 165 6.32 10.76 -11.80
C ALA A 165 4.85 11.05 -12.13
N ILE A 166 3.92 10.63 -11.27
CA ILE A 166 2.49 10.95 -11.42
C ILE A 166 2.24 12.43 -11.28
N ILE A 167 2.84 13.09 -10.29
CA ILE A 167 2.69 14.54 -10.07
C ILE A 167 3.21 15.31 -11.28
N SER A 168 4.34 14.88 -11.85
CA SER A 168 4.89 15.48 -13.07
C SER A 168 3.95 15.33 -14.26
N LYS A 169 3.36 14.14 -14.46
CA LYS A 169 2.45 13.87 -15.58
C LYS A 169 1.04 14.42 -15.39
N TYR A 170 0.55 14.44 -14.15
CA TYR A 170 -0.80 14.84 -13.75
C TYR A 170 -0.75 15.79 -12.52
N PRO A 171 -0.40 17.07 -12.71
CA PRO A 171 -0.19 18.01 -11.60
C PRO A 171 -1.40 18.17 -10.66
N ALA A 172 -2.62 17.99 -11.18
CA ALA A 172 -3.87 18.01 -10.41
C ALA A 172 -3.92 16.97 -9.27
N THR A 173 -3.11 15.91 -9.35
CA THR A 173 -3.05 14.87 -8.31
C THR A 173 -2.18 15.25 -7.11
N ALA A 174 -1.36 16.31 -7.18
CA ALA A 174 -0.29 16.61 -6.22
C ALA A 174 -0.71 16.76 -4.75
N HIS A 175 -1.97 17.11 -4.49
CA HIS A 175 -2.49 17.45 -3.17
C HIS A 175 -2.34 16.36 -2.10
N HIS A 176 -2.22 15.08 -2.48
CA HIS A 176 -2.10 13.94 -1.55
C HIS A 176 -0.81 13.10 -1.69
N PRO A 177 -0.27 12.85 -2.89
CA PRO A 177 0.94 12.05 -3.08
C PRO A 177 2.23 12.82 -2.72
N SER A 178 2.21 14.16 -2.75
CA SER A 178 3.39 14.97 -2.43
C SER A 178 3.96 14.65 -1.04
N ALA A 179 5.28 14.71 -0.89
CA ALA A 179 5.98 14.50 0.38
C ALA A 179 5.55 15.53 1.44
N SER A 180 5.23 16.74 1.01
CA SER A 180 4.76 17.86 1.83
C SER A 180 3.24 17.97 1.89
N ALA A 181 2.50 16.99 1.36
CA ALA A 181 1.04 17.01 1.41
C ALA A 181 0.55 17.04 2.86
N ARG A 182 -0.50 17.82 3.14
CA ARG A 182 -1.09 17.97 4.48
C ARG A 182 -1.53 16.65 5.12
N ILE A 183 -1.79 15.63 4.31
CA ILE A 183 -2.16 14.28 4.74
C ILE A 183 -0.99 13.51 5.38
N VAL A 184 0.25 13.92 5.11
CA VAL A 184 1.46 13.29 5.65
C VAL A 184 1.64 13.72 7.10
N HIS A 185 1.51 12.78 8.03
CA HIS A 185 1.60 13.06 9.46
C HIS A 185 3.04 13.31 9.92
N SER A 186 3.99 12.49 9.47
CA SER A 186 5.40 12.55 9.89
C SER A 186 6.33 12.74 8.68
N PRO A 187 6.33 13.93 8.03
CA PRO A 187 7.04 14.15 6.78
C PRO A 187 8.56 13.97 6.90
N ALA A 188 9.18 14.48 7.97
CA ALA A 188 10.61 14.29 8.21
C ALA A 188 10.98 12.80 8.38
N PHE A 189 10.13 12.02 9.05
CA PHE A 189 10.34 10.58 9.22
C PHE A 189 10.19 9.81 7.90
N GLU A 190 9.12 10.05 7.13
CA GLU A 190 8.93 9.41 5.82
C GLU A 190 10.09 9.77 4.86
N ASN A 191 10.51 11.04 4.83
CA ASN A 191 11.62 11.49 3.99
C ASN A 191 12.96 10.87 4.43
N ALA A 192 13.21 10.76 5.73
CA ALA A 192 14.41 10.11 6.24
C ALA A 192 14.50 8.65 5.74
N ILE A 193 13.39 7.90 5.80
CA ILE A 193 13.35 6.52 5.29
C ILE A 193 13.62 6.47 3.79
N VAL A 194 13.00 7.36 3.01
CA VAL A 194 13.22 7.44 1.56
C VAL A 194 14.68 7.75 1.23
N ASN A 195 15.30 8.68 1.95
CA ASN A 195 16.70 9.03 1.78
C ASN A 195 17.62 7.87 2.17
N LEU A 196 17.34 7.15 3.27
CA LEU A 196 18.10 5.96 3.69
C LEU A 196 17.99 4.78 2.70
N LEU A 197 16.83 4.60 2.08
CA LEU A 197 16.62 3.60 1.03
C LEU A 197 17.31 3.99 -0.28
N SER A 198 17.53 5.28 -0.51
CA SER A 198 18.18 5.83 -1.71
C SER A 198 19.67 6.15 -1.51
N ASP A 199 20.26 5.75 -0.37
CA ASP A 199 21.64 6.07 0.05
C ASP A 199 21.98 7.57 -0.03
N ARG A 200 21.04 8.44 0.34
CA ARG A 200 21.19 9.90 0.41
C ARG A 200 21.45 10.36 1.84
N SER A 201 22.12 11.51 1.98
CA SER A 201 22.33 12.16 3.28
C SER A 201 21.02 12.66 3.89
N LEU A 202 20.91 12.58 5.21
CA LEU A 202 19.78 13.11 5.97
C LEU A 202 20.00 14.59 6.31
N SER A 203 18.92 15.35 6.35
CA SER A 203 18.89 16.68 6.97
C SER A 203 18.81 16.58 8.51
N SER A 204 19.08 17.69 9.22
CA SER A 204 19.01 17.72 10.70
C SER A 204 17.64 17.25 11.23
N ASP A 205 16.56 17.73 10.63
CA ASP A 205 15.19 17.37 11.04
C ASP A 205 14.89 15.89 10.78
N GLU A 206 15.42 15.33 9.69
CA GLU A 206 15.30 13.92 9.35
C GLU A 206 16.10 13.05 10.33
N GLU A 207 17.32 13.45 10.68
CA GLU A 207 18.14 12.75 11.69
C GLU A 207 17.46 12.74 13.06
N GLU A 208 16.87 13.86 13.49
CA GLU A 208 16.09 13.94 14.73
C GLU A 208 14.88 12.99 14.68
N ALA A 209 14.18 12.94 13.55
CA ALA A 209 13.01 12.08 13.37
C ALA A 209 13.33 10.57 13.45
N VAL A 210 14.55 10.15 13.07
CA VAL A 210 15.00 8.75 13.15
C VAL A 210 15.97 8.47 14.32
N ALA A 211 16.21 9.43 15.21
CA ALA A 211 17.21 9.30 16.28
C ALA A 211 17.02 8.05 17.16
N ARG A 212 15.76 7.67 17.44
CA ARG A 212 15.40 6.46 18.22
C ARG A 212 15.73 5.14 17.54
N PHE A 213 16.08 5.18 16.26
CA PHE A 213 16.42 4.02 15.44
C PHE A 213 17.93 3.88 15.27
N THR A 214 18.74 4.68 15.97
CA THR A 214 20.19 4.50 15.98
C THR A 214 20.50 3.09 16.50
N GLY A 215 21.31 2.33 15.76
CA GLY A 215 21.71 0.99 16.18
C GLY A 215 22.48 1.03 17.51
N PRO A 216 22.62 -0.11 18.21
CA PRO A 216 23.63 -0.22 19.23
C PRO A 216 24.96 0.20 18.60
N ASP A 217 25.66 1.14 19.21
CA ASP A 217 26.99 1.54 18.80
C ASP A 217 27.87 0.27 18.78
N ASP A 218 28.12 -0.29 17.61
CA ASP A 218 29.37 -1.03 17.33
C ASP A 218 30.57 -0.05 17.26
N LEU A 219 30.38 1.19 17.74
CA LEU A 219 31.45 2.03 18.23
C LEU A 219 31.74 1.61 19.67
N GLU A 220 32.45 0.49 19.83
CA GLU A 220 33.39 0.43 20.95
C GLU A 220 34.16 1.75 20.95
N PRO A 221 34.25 2.49 22.08
CA PRO A 221 35.15 3.63 22.15
C PRO A 221 36.52 3.09 21.79
N ALA A 222 37.05 3.52 20.65
CA ALA A 222 38.35 3.08 20.17
C ALA A 222 39.33 3.22 21.33
N ALA A 223 39.78 2.07 21.85
CA ALA A 223 40.82 2.02 22.87
C ALA A 223 41.96 2.94 22.42
N PRO A 224 42.61 3.67 23.34
CA PRO A 224 43.62 4.67 22.99
C PRO A 224 44.60 4.05 21.99
N LYS A 225 44.64 4.62 20.77
CA LYS A 225 45.40 4.10 19.65
C LYS A 225 46.89 4.06 20.04
N THR A 226 47.38 2.91 20.47
CA THR A 226 48.81 2.61 20.44
C THR A 226 49.28 2.76 19.00
N LYS A 227 50.35 3.54 18.78
CA LYS A 227 50.92 3.78 17.45
C LYS A 227 51.15 2.46 16.72
N THR A 228 50.29 2.13 15.77
CA THR A 228 50.47 1.01 14.84
C THR A 228 51.44 1.42 13.74
N ASP A 229 52.34 0.52 13.34
CA ASP A 229 53.30 0.77 12.26
C ASP A 229 52.57 0.91 10.91
N PHE A 230 53.18 1.69 10.01
CA PHE A 230 52.67 2.03 8.68
C PHE A 230 52.27 0.81 7.83
N ALA A 231 53.01 -0.30 7.91
CA ALA A 231 52.72 -1.53 7.18
C ALA A 231 51.42 -2.18 7.70
N THR A 232 51.21 -2.16 9.01
CA THR A 232 50.01 -2.71 9.65
C THR A 232 48.77 -1.88 9.32
N GLU A 233 48.90 -0.55 9.27
CA GLU A 233 47.83 0.39 8.87
C GLU A 233 47.43 0.19 7.40
N THR A 234 48.43 0.08 6.52
CA THR A 234 48.24 -0.09 5.06
C THR A 234 47.56 -1.43 4.75
N LEU A 235 47.95 -2.51 5.42
CA LEU A 235 47.34 -3.84 5.24
C LEU A 235 45.90 -3.91 5.77
N ARG A 236 45.58 -3.20 6.87
CA ARG A 236 44.21 -3.09 7.39
C ARG A 236 43.28 -2.31 6.46
N GLN A 237 43.79 -1.26 5.81
CA GLN A 237 43.03 -0.52 4.79
C GLN A 237 42.81 -1.36 3.53
N ALA A 238 43.82 -2.10 3.08
CA ALA A 238 43.74 -2.93 1.88
C ALA A 238 42.84 -4.18 2.05
N LYS A 239 42.77 -4.74 3.26
CA LYS A 239 41.96 -5.93 3.58
C LYS A 239 40.59 -5.62 4.18
N LYS A 240 40.21 -4.35 4.34
CA LYS A 240 38.87 -4.01 4.83
C LYS A 240 37.88 -4.47 3.75
N PRO A 241 37.07 -5.52 3.97
CA PRO A 241 36.03 -5.86 3.01
C PRO A 241 35.18 -4.60 2.81
N ARG A 242 34.79 -4.31 1.56
CA ARG A 242 33.69 -3.37 1.26
C ARG A 242 32.43 -3.95 1.89
N ARG A 243 32.29 -3.83 3.21
CA ARG A 243 31.03 -4.06 3.90
C ARG A 243 30.07 -3.03 3.32
N ALA A 244 28.89 -3.50 2.91
CA ALA A 244 27.74 -2.64 2.66
C ALA A 244 27.71 -1.55 3.74
N ALA A 245 27.51 -0.30 3.34
CA ALA A 245 27.57 0.84 4.25
C ALA A 245 26.85 0.50 5.56
N VAL A 246 27.61 0.34 6.66
CA VAL A 246 27.06 0.07 7.98
C VAL A 246 26.21 1.29 8.30
N THR A 247 24.89 1.16 8.14
CA THR A 247 23.99 2.26 8.42
C THR A 247 23.97 2.47 9.92
N LYS A 248 24.11 3.73 10.34
CA LYS A 248 23.94 4.20 11.72
C LYS A 248 22.62 3.73 12.36
N TYR A 249 21.64 3.32 11.56
CA TYR A 249 20.30 2.98 11.99
C TYR A 249 20.00 1.49 11.84
N ILE A 250 19.13 0.99 12.73
CA ILE A 250 18.64 -0.39 12.70
C ILE A 250 17.90 -0.69 11.39
N ASP A 251 18.00 -1.94 10.94
CA ASP A 251 17.46 -2.39 9.64
C ASP A 251 15.94 -2.25 9.52
N VAL A 252 15.21 -2.12 10.65
CA VAL A 252 13.75 -1.99 10.65
C VAL A 252 13.26 -0.83 9.78
N LEU A 253 14.03 0.26 9.69
CA LEU A 253 13.66 1.42 8.86
C LEU A 253 13.57 1.08 7.37
N ARG A 254 14.39 0.14 6.90
CA ARG A 254 14.40 -0.30 5.49
C ARG A 254 13.28 -1.28 5.18
N MET A 255 12.72 -1.92 6.21
CA MET A 255 11.65 -2.91 6.09
C MET A 255 10.25 -2.31 6.26
N ILE A 256 10.13 -0.99 6.49
CA ILE A 256 8.83 -0.34 6.70
C ILE A 256 8.01 -0.42 5.40
N PRO A 257 6.84 -1.09 5.42
CA PRO A 257 6.02 -1.19 4.23
C PRO A 257 5.39 0.18 3.90
N PRO A 258 5.30 0.55 2.61
CA PRO A 258 4.67 1.82 2.22
C PRO A 258 3.14 1.78 2.26
N THR A 259 2.54 0.62 2.52
CA THR A 259 1.08 0.45 2.57
C THR A 259 0.65 -0.40 3.76
N CYS A 260 -0.54 -0.14 4.29
CA CYS A 260 -1.20 -1.00 5.26
C CYS A 260 -2.12 -2.05 4.61
N ASN A 261 -1.97 -2.30 3.30
CA ASN A 261 -2.85 -3.18 2.53
C ASN A 261 -2.85 -4.62 3.04
N ARG A 262 -1.72 -5.11 3.57
CA ARG A 262 -1.64 -6.45 4.20
C ARG A 262 -2.60 -6.55 5.39
N CYS A 263 -2.60 -5.53 6.26
CA CYS A 263 -3.52 -5.43 7.39
C CYS A 263 -4.97 -5.29 6.94
N GLU A 264 -5.26 -4.45 5.96
CA GLU A 264 -6.63 -4.30 5.42
C GLU A 264 -7.17 -5.59 4.80
N ARG A 265 -6.33 -6.31 4.03
CA ARG A 265 -6.67 -7.62 3.46
C ARG A 265 -6.93 -8.65 4.55
N LEU A 266 -6.13 -8.63 5.63
CA LEU A 266 -6.35 -9.48 6.80
C LEU A 266 -7.72 -9.21 7.44
N PHE A 267 -8.02 -7.95 7.77
CA PHE A 267 -9.32 -7.57 8.35
C PHE A 267 -10.50 -7.86 7.43
N SER A 268 -10.31 -7.76 6.11
CA SER A 268 -11.31 -8.18 5.13
C SER A 268 -11.59 -9.69 5.21
N ARG A 269 -10.54 -10.52 5.32
CA ARG A 269 -10.67 -11.98 5.52
C ARG A 269 -11.31 -12.30 6.87
N CYS A 270 -10.99 -11.56 7.92
CA CYS A 270 -11.60 -11.70 9.24
C CYS A 270 -13.13 -11.60 9.18
N LYS A 271 -13.68 -10.69 8.35
CA LYS A 271 -15.14 -10.56 8.16
C LYS A 271 -15.79 -11.81 7.56
N LEU A 272 -15.06 -12.60 6.77
CA LEU A 272 -15.57 -13.86 6.22
C LEU A 272 -15.59 -14.97 7.28
N VAL A 273 -14.62 -14.96 8.19
CA VAL A 273 -14.52 -15.91 9.30
C VAL A 273 -15.54 -15.58 10.40
N SER A 274 -15.68 -14.31 10.75
CA SER A 274 -16.63 -13.78 11.72
C SER A 274 -17.96 -13.44 11.04
N ASN A 275 -18.74 -14.48 10.72
CA ASN A 275 -20.09 -14.35 10.17
C ASN A 275 -21.15 -14.77 11.22
N PRO A 276 -22.44 -14.37 11.06
CA PRO A 276 -23.49 -14.69 12.03
C PRO A 276 -23.67 -16.21 12.29
N LEU A 277 -23.38 -17.04 11.29
CA LEU A 277 -23.43 -18.51 11.41
C LEU A 277 -22.29 -19.09 12.25
N ARG A 278 -21.26 -18.29 12.56
CA ARG A 278 -20.12 -18.63 13.42
C ARG A 278 -20.07 -17.74 14.66
N SER A 279 -21.20 -17.20 15.08
CA SER A 279 -21.31 -16.33 16.26
C SER A 279 -20.90 -17.01 17.58
N SER A 280 -20.96 -18.35 17.64
CA SER A 280 -20.48 -19.14 18.78
C SER A 280 -18.96 -19.42 18.76
N LEU A 281 -18.22 -18.91 17.77
CA LEU A 281 -16.78 -19.09 17.69
C LEU A 281 -16.10 -18.29 18.80
N LEU A 282 -15.36 -18.97 19.66
CA LEU A 282 -14.58 -18.34 20.72
C LEU A 282 -13.52 -17.39 20.13
N PRO A 283 -13.25 -16.23 20.75
CA PRO A 283 -12.23 -15.29 20.26
C PRO A 283 -10.86 -15.92 20.04
N ALA A 284 -10.43 -16.83 20.93
CA ALA A 284 -9.17 -17.57 20.79
C ALA A 284 -9.12 -18.44 19.52
N ASN A 285 -10.22 -19.13 19.21
CA ASN A 285 -10.32 -19.96 18.00
C ASN A 285 -10.36 -19.10 16.74
N PHE A 286 -11.04 -17.94 16.81
CA PHE A 286 -11.02 -16.97 15.73
C PHE A 286 -9.61 -16.44 15.46
N GLU A 287 -8.89 -16.01 16.51
CA GLU A 287 -7.51 -15.53 16.39
C GLU A 287 -6.60 -16.59 15.79
N MET A 288 -6.66 -17.83 16.28
CA MET A 288 -5.88 -18.95 15.76
C MET A 288 -6.15 -19.21 14.27
N LEU A 289 -7.42 -19.22 13.84
CA LEU A 289 -7.77 -19.40 12.42
C LEU A 289 -7.25 -18.27 11.53
N VAL A 290 -7.33 -17.03 12.02
CA VAL A 290 -6.84 -15.86 11.29
C VAL A 290 -5.31 -15.90 11.20
N PHE A 291 -4.62 -16.23 12.30
CA PHE A 291 -3.17 -16.34 12.38
C PHE A 291 -2.63 -17.41 11.43
N LEU A 292 -3.17 -18.64 11.50
CA LEU A 292 -2.78 -19.74 10.62
C LEU A 292 -3.02 -19.40 9.15
N ARG A 293 -4.15 -18.75 8.83
CA ARG A 293 -4.47 -18.37 7.45
C ARG A 293 -3.57 -17.24 6.94
N ALA A 294 -3.17 -16.32 7.81
CA ALA A 294 -2.29 -15.20 7.44
C ALA A 294 -0.86 -15.66 7.21
N ASN A 295 -0.41 -16.66 7.97
CA ASN A 295 0.95 -17.22 7.95
C ASN A 295 0.98 -18.59 7.25
N ARG A 296 0.13 -18.79 6.24
CA ARG A 296 0.02 -20.09 5.56
C ARG A 296 1.33 -20.48 4.88
N GLU A 297 2.09 -19.53 4.35
CA GLU A 297 3.42 -19.81 3.80
C GLU A 297 4.46 -20.23 4.85
N LEU A 298 4.25 -19.91 6.14
CA LEU A 298 5.15 -20.24 7.23
C LEU A 298 4.78 -21.55 7.93
N SER A 299 3.73 -22.24 7.47
CA SER A 299 3.23 -23.46 8.10
C SER A 299 2.92 -24.53 7.07
N ASP A 300 3.61 -25.66 7.18
CA ASP A 300 3.31 -26.90 6.49
C ASP A 300 2.82 -27.97 7.49
N PHE A 301 2.48 -29.16 6.98
CA PHE A 301 2.01 -30.27 7.79
C PHE A 301 3.00 -30.64 8.91
N THR A 302 4.30 -30.59 8.58
CA THR A 302 5.44 -30.88 9.42
C THR A 302 5.55 -29.91 10.60
N SER A 303 5.46 -28.61 10.31
CA SER A 303 5.51 -27.50 11.28
C SER A 303 4.31 -27.49 12.22
N LEU A 304 3.12 -27.89 11.74
CA LEU A 304 1.89 -27.92 12.52
C LEU A 304 1.79 -29.11 13.47
N LEU A 305 2.44 -30.22 13.15
CA LEU A 305 2.43 -31.44 13.96
C LEU A 305 3.69 -31.61 14.82
N GLY A 306 4.67 -30.69 14.69
CA GLY A 306 5.91 -30.74 15.45
C GLY A 306 6.84 -31.88 15.02
N PHE A 307 6.73 -32.35 13.77
CA PHE A 307 7.71 -33.28 13.22
C PHE A 307 8.98 -32.51 12.90
N HIS A 308 9.97 -32.61 13.77
CA HIS A 308 11.35 -32.38 13.36
C HIS A 308 11.82 -33.69 12.73
N GLU A 309 12.19 -33.68 11.45
CA GLU A 309 13.07 -34.73 10.92
C GLU A 309 14.31 -34.69 11.81
N ALA A 310 14.43 -35.69 12.70
CA ALA A 310 15.71 -35.98 13.31
C ALA A 310 16.65 -36.22 12.14
N ALA A 311 17.65 -35.34 11.99
CA ALA A 311 18.77 -35.66 11.13
C ALA A 311 19.28 -37.02 11.62
N ASP A 312 19.29 -38.01 10.73
CA ASP A 312 20.02 -39.26 10.92
C ASP A 312 21.52 -38.91 11.04
N GLU A 313 21.93 -38.43 12.20
CA GLU A 313 23.25 -38.72 12.76
C GLU A 313 23.15 -40.16 13.28
N ASP A 314 23.40 -41.12 12.39
CA ASP A 314 24.13 -42.36 12.67
C ASP A 314 23.89 -43.39 11.54
N ALA A 315 24.82 -43.43 10.58
CA ALA A 315 25.16 -44.65 9.85
C ALA A 315 26.58 -44.53 9.28
N GLU A 316 27.53 -45.02 10.10
CA GLU A 316 28.90 -45.53 9.82
C GLU A 316 29.88 -44.72 8.95
#